data_AF-D4X8H8-F1
#
_entry.id   AF-D4X8H8-F1
#
_cell.length_a   1.000
_cell.length_b   1.000
_cell.length_c   1.000
_cell.angle_alpha   90.00
_cell.angle_beta   90.00
_cell.angle_gamma   90.00
#
_symmetry.space_group_name_H-M   'P 1'
#
loop_
_entity.id
_entity.type
_entity.pdbx_description
1 polymer ?
#
loop_
_entity_poly.entity_id
_entity_poly.type
_entity_poly.pdbx_seq_one_letter_code
_entity_poly.pdbx_strand_id
1 'polypeptide(L)'
;MTAAAVRILRLPARLCLLCLSLLLAGNAMAQDFNRAAELARYRAWFKDFTADLDAFAGMRGPLTEAQLDERFSRTVVPGSRGASFIRQSFTRRDQDGSYYPQTGSRAIFMGVLASAIPAGQGGVYPETTPALDVGPLTVWYMHVDVGDMANTYLLSPDHFTPYRLPPPGKLERNAYPFLLMDTREGALRLGGISSELWGLIVYLHNAAL
;
A
#
# COMPACT_ATOMS: atom_id res chain seq x y z
N MET A 1 -65.94 -44.61 -18.41
CA MET A 1 -64.73 -45.03 -19.17
C MET A 1 -64.50 -43.92 -20.21
N THR A 2 -63.42 -43.16 -20.31
CA THR A 2 -62.03 -43.27 -19.82
C THR A 2 -61.36 -41.87 -19.96
N ALA A 3 -60.27 -41.66 -19.22
CA ALA A 3 -59.54 -40.39 -19.05
C ALA A 3 -58.50 -40.07 -20.15
N ALA A 4 -58.01 -38.81 -20.20
CA ALA A 4 -56.58 -38.42 -20.25
C ALA A 4 -56.46 -36.89 -20.44
N ALA A 5 -56.19 -36.07 -19.43
CA ALA A 5 -54.88 -35.79 -18.80
C ALA A 5 -53.89 -35.05 -19.72
N VAL A 6 -53.88 -33.71 -19.59
CA VAL A 6 -52.87 -32.78 -20.10
C VAL A 6 -51.53 -33.03 -19.40
N ARG A 7 -50.44 -33.27 -20.15
CA ARG A 7 -49.07 -33.25 -19.63
C ARG A 7 -48.21 -32.31 -20.47
N ILE A 8 -48.15 -31.04 -20.04
CA ILE A 8 -47.17 -30.07 -20.52
C ILE A 8 -45.83 -30.41 -19.85
N LEU A 9 -44.85 -30.84 -20.64
CA LEU A 9 -43.46 -30.92 -20.23
C LEU A 9 -43.00 -29.55 -19.69
N ARG A 10 -42.75 -29.45 -18.38
CA ARG A 10 -42.09 -28.29 -17.75
C ARG A 10 -40.71 -28.71 -17.21
N LEU A 11 -39.76 -28.92 -18.10
CA LEU A 11 -38.34 -29.01 -17.76
C LEU A 11 -37.52 -28.31 -18.85
N PRO A 12 -37.30 -26.98 -18.73
CA PRO A 12 -35.91 -26.54 -18.79
C PRO A 12 -35.56 -25.35 -17.87
N ALA A 13 -36.50 -24.85 -17.06
CA ALA A 13 -36.26 -23.61 -16.29
C ALA A 13 -35.28 -23.79 -15.12
N ARG A 14 -35.22 -24.98 -14.51
CA ARG A 14 -34.38 -25.23 -13.32
C ARG A 14 -32.89 -25.41 -13.64
N LEU A 15 -32.55 -25.83 -14.86
CA LEU A 15 -31.14 -26.01 -15.26
C LEU A 15 -30.47 -24.67 -15.57
N CYS A 16 -31.19 -23.73 -16.20
CA CYS A 16 -30.66 -22.40 -16.50
C CYS A 16 -30.36 -21.56 -15.24
N LEU A 17 -31.17 -21.69 -14.20
CA LEU A 17 -30.97 -20.99 -12.92
C LEU A 17 -29.71 -21.46 -12.18
N LEU A 18 -29.33 -22.73 -12.33
CA LEU A 18 -28.12 -23.31 -11.74
C LEU A 18 -26.84 -22.91 -12.51
N CYS A 19 -26.93 -22.74 -13.82
CA CYS A 19 -25.83 -22.21 -14.63
C CYS A 19 -25.61 -20.70 -14.37
N LEU A 20 -26.67 -19.91 -14.13
CA LEU A 20 -26.52 -18.49 -13.78
C LEU A 20 -25.84 -18.28 -12.42
N SER A 21 -26.14 -19.10 -11.41
CA SER A 21 -25.52 -18.98 -10.09
C SER A 21 -24.04 -19.40 -10.09
N LEU A 22 -23.65 -20.37 -10.94
CA LEU A 22 -22.24 -20.73 -11.15
C LEU A 22 -21.44 -19.66 -11.91
N LEU A 23 -22.07 -18.90 -12.81
CA LEU A 23 -21.45 -17.74 -13.48
C LEU A 23 -21.28 -16.53 -12.55
N LEU A 24 -22.16 -16.36 -11.56
CA LEU A 24 -22.07 -15.30 -10.55
C LEU A 24 -21.03 -15.61 -9.46
N ALA A 25 -20.72 -16.89 -9.20
CA ALA A 25 -19.69 -17.29 -8.23
C ALA A 25 -18.25 -17.11 -8.76
N GLY A 26 -18.06 -16.96 -10.08
CA GLY A 26 -16.74 -16.78 -10.70
C GLY A 26 -16.24 -15.32 -10.75
N ASN A 27 -17.09 -14.35 -10.41
CA ASN A 27 -16.70 -12.95 -10.27
C ASN A 27 -16.43 -12.65 -8.80
N ALA A 28 -15.38 -13.27 -8.25
CA ALA A 28 -14.77 -12.76 -7.04
C ALA A 28 -14.43 -11.29 -7.30
N MET A 29 -15.16 -10.40 -6.62
CA MET A 29 -15.26 -8.99 -6.98
C MET A 29 -13.89 -8.36 -7.09
N ALA A 30 -13.50 -7.95 -8.29
CA ALA A 30 -12.62 -6.80 -8.43
C ALA A 30 -13.44 -5.62 -7.88
N GLN A 31 -13.29 -5.34 -6.59
CA GLN A 31 -13.88 -4.15 -6.01
C GLN A 31 -13.28 -2.97 -6.76
N ASP A 32 -14.10 -2.28 -7.55
CA ASP A 32 -13.65 -1.19 -8.41
C ASP A 32 -12.85 -0.19 -7.57
N PHE A 33 -11.59 0.01 -7.94
CA PHE A 33 -10.69 0.94 -7.25
C PHE A 33 -11.20 2.36 -7.44
N ASN A 34 -11.95 2.87 -6.46
CA ASN A 34 -12.48 4.23 -6.50
C ASN A 34 -11.37 5.22 -6.19
N ARG A 35 -10.68 5.68 -7.24
CA ARG A 35 -9.54 6.61 -7.14
C ARG A 35 -9.83 7.83 -6.27
N ALA A 36 -11.03 8.41 -6.31
CA ALA A 36 -11.37 9.59 -5.52
C ALA A 36 -11.49 9.25 -4.03
N ALA A 37 -12.16 8.16 -3.69
CA ALA A 37 -12.27 7.69 -2.31
C ALA A 37 -10.91 7.28 -1.73
N GLU A 38 -10.12 6.55 -2.53
CA GLU A 38 -8.79 6.10 -2.10
C GLU A 38 -7.80 7.26 -1.96
N LEU A 39 -7.88 8.27 -2.83
CA LEU A 39 -7.14 9.51 -2.65
C LEU A 39 -7.55 10.22 -1.37
N ALA A 40 -8.84 10.33 -1.05
CA ALA A 40 -9.29 10.95 0.20
C ALA A 40 -8.76 10.21 1.43
N ARG A 41 -8.81 8.88 1.43
CA ARG A 41 -8.24 8.03 2.50
C ARG A 41 -6.73 8.22 2.62
N TYR A 42 -6.03 8.23 1.48
CA TYR A 42 -4.59 8.49 1.43
C TYR A 42 -4.23 9.85 2.02
N ARG A 43 -4.97 10.91 1.67
CA ARG A 43 -4.72 12.27 2.20
C ARG A 43 -4.99 12.37 3.69
N ALA A 44 -6.03 11.71 4.19
CA ALA A 44 -6.30 11.63 5.62
C ALA A 44 -5.14 10.95 6.37
N TRP A 45 -4.72 9.78 5.89
CA TRP A 45 -3.56 9.07 6.43
C TRP A 45 -2.28 9.90 6.36
N PHE A 46 -2.00 10.53 5.22
CA PHE A 46 -0.77 11.30 5.03
C PHE A 46 -0.70 12.49 6.01
N LYS A 47 -1.83 13.16 6.26
CA LYS A 47 -1.93 14.22 7.27
C LYS A 47 -1.58 13.69 8.66
N ASP A 48 -2.16 12.55 9.03
CA ASP A 48 -1.92 11.92 10.33
C ASP A 48 -0.47 11.46 10.50
N PHE A 49 0.07 10.83 9.46
CA PHE A 49 1.45 10.37 9.42
C PHE A 49 2.46 11.54 9.48
N THR A 50 2.14 12.66 8.82
CA THR A 50 2.91 13.91 8.92
C THR A 50 2.95 14.40 10.36
N ALA A 51 1.80 14.44 11.03
CA ALA A 51 1.72 14.87 12.42
C ALA A 51 2.50 13.95 13.37
N ASP A 52 2.43 12.63 13.18
CA ASP A 52 3.19 11.66 13.97
C ASP A 52 4.71 11.87 13.78
N LEU A 53 5.16 12.09 12.54
CA LEU A 53 6.56 12.39 12.24
C LEU A 53 7.03 13.75 12.79
N ASP A 54 6.19 14.79 12.72
CA ASP A 54 6.52 16.11 13.27
C ASP A 54 6.65 16.05 14.79
N ALA A 55 5.72 15.36 15.45
CA ALA A 55 5.78 15.14 16.89
C ALA A 55 7.04 14.36 17.29
N PHE A 56 7.40 13.32 16.53
CA PHE A 56 8.63 12.56 16.77
C PHE A 56 9.88 13.41 16.56
N ALA A 57 9.97 14.19 15.48
CA ALA A 57 11.13 15.03 15.20
C ALA A 57 11.36 16.13 16.25
N GLY A 58 10.30 16.58 16.93
CA GLY A 58 10.40 17.55 18.04
C GLY A 58 10.88 16.95 19.37
N MET A 59 11.08 15.63 19.46
CA MET A 59 11.47 14.96 20.70
C MET A 59 12.95 15.19 21.05
N ARG A 60 13.24 15.24 22.35
CA ARG A 60 14.60 15.43 22.89
C ARG A 60 15.20 14.20 23.55
N GLY A 61 14.40 13.15 23.79
CA GLY A 61 14.80 11.96 24.53
C GLY A 61 14.81 10.68 23.67
N PRO A 62 15.52 9.64 24.13
CA PRO A 62 15.53 8.34 23.48
C PRO A 62 14.17 7.64 23.58
N LEU A 63 13.90 6.76 22.62
CA LEU A 63 12.81 5.79 22.66
C LEU A 63 13.36 4.36 22.56
N THR A 64 12.75 3.44 23.29
CA THR A 64 12.88 2.01 23.00
C THR A 64 12.14 1.66 21.71
N GLU A 65 12.42 0.49 21.15
CA GLU A 65 11.72 0.00 19.96
C GLU A 65 10.19 -0.03 20.15
N ALA A 66 9.72 -0.58 21.28
CA ALA A 66 8.29 -0.65 21.58
C ALA A 66 7.65 0.74 21.72
N GLN A 67 8.35 1.71 22.30
CA GLN A 67 7.85 3.09 22.42
C GLN A 67 7.78 3.80 21.06
N LEU A 68 8.71 3.49 20.15
CA LEU A 68 8.69 4.02 18.80
C LEU A 68 7.53 3.42 17.99
N ASP A 69 7.36 2.09 18.04
CA ASP A 69 6.27 1.40 17.36
C ASP A 69 4.90 1.89 17.89
N GLU A 70 4.75 2.05 19.20
CA GLU A 70 3.53 2.59 19.82
C GLU A 70 3.21 4.00 19.31
N ARG A 71 4.22 4.85 19.19
CA ARG A 71 4.06 6.25 18.74
C ARG A 71 3.52 6.36 17.32
N PHE A 72 3.87 5.41 16.44
CA PHE A 72 3.41 5.39 15.06
C PHE A 72 2.25 4.42 14.81
N SER A 73 1.76 3.72 15.83
CA SER A 73 0.77 2.64 15.70
C SER A 73 -0.53 3.04 14.98
N ARG A 74 -0.87 4.33 15.01
CA ARG A 74 -2.03 4.91 14.31
C ARG A 74 -1.83 4.99 12.80
N THR A 75 -0.60 5.15 12.33
CA THR A 75 -0.28 5.47 10.93
C THR A 75 0.68 4.46 10.29
N VAL A 76 1.29 3.59 11.07
CA VAL A 76 2.22 2.53 10.67
C VAL A 76 1.84 1.25 11.41
N VAL A 77 1.87 0.11 10.72
CA VAL A 77 1.62 -1.20 11.32
C VAL A 77 2.83 -1.58 12.19
N PRO A 78 2.67 -1.80 13.52
CA PRO A 78 3.77 -2.23 14.38
C PRO A 78 4.42 -3.53 13.88
N GLY A 79 5.73 -3.67 14.07
CA GLY A 79 6.49 -4.85 13.60
C GLY A 79 6.56 -5.03 12.08
N SER A 80 5.97 -4.14 11.27
CA SER A 80 5.99 -4.26 9.81
C SER A 80 7.30 -3.78 9.16
N ARG A 81 7.40 -3.95 7.84
CA ARG A 81 8.46 -3.32 7.03
C ARG A 81 8.39 -1.79 7.13
N GLY A 82 7.20 -1.23 7.29
CA GLY A 82 6.97 0.20 7.53
C GLY A 82 7.60 0.66 8.84
N ALA A 83 7.38 -0.06 9.94
CA ALA A 83 7.99 0.26 11.23
C ALA A 83 9.53 0.19 11.15
N SER A 84 10.05 -0.85 10.50
CA SER A 84 11.49 -1.00 10.24
C SER A 84 12.04 0.14 9.38
N PHE A 85 11.29 0.61 8.39
CA PHE A 85 11.65 1.75 7.57
C PHE A 85 11.72 3.05 8.39
N ILE A 86 10.77 3.31 9.30
CA ILE A 86 10.80 4.49 10.17
C ILE A 86 12.08 4.49 11.03
N ARG A 87 12.41 3.34 11.63
CA ARG A 87 13.64 3.15 12.40
C ARG A 87 14.88 3.48 11.58
N GLN A 88 15.00 2.91 10.40
CA GLN A 88 16.20 3.08 9.58
C GLN A 88 16.34 4.49 8.99
N SER A 89 15.24 5.13 8.64
CA SER A 89 15.26 6.39 7.89
C SER A 89 15.26 7.61 8.78
N PHE A 90 14.47 7.59 9.87
CA PHE A 90 14.21 8.77 10.70
C PHE A 90 14.75 8.66 12.11
N THR A 91 15.50 7.60 12.42
CA THR A 91 16.15 7.49 13.73
C THR A 91 17.64 7.20 13.60
N ARG A 92 18.41 7.69 14.58
CA ARG A 92 19.77 7.20 14.86
C ARG A 92 19.71 6.28 16.06
N ARG A 93 20.40 5.15 15.98
CA ARG A 93 20.49 4.17 17.06
C ARG A 93 21.75 4.39 17.89
N ASP A 94 21.61 4.40 19.20
CA ASP A 94 22.72 4.53 20.15
C ASP A 94 23.22 3.15 20.61
N GLN A 95 24.36 3.10 21.30
CA GLN A 95 25.04 1.86 21.70
C GLN A 95 24.20 0.98 22.63
N ASP A 96 23.36 1.61 23.46
CA ASP A 96 22.40 0.96 24.36
C ASP A 96 21.17 0.39 23.62
N GLY A 97 21.08 0.61 22.30
CA GLY A 97 19.97 0.18 21.46
C GLY A 97 18.81 1.17 21.39
N SER A 98 18.89 2.31 22.07
CA SER A 98 17.89 3.38 22.05
C SER A 98 17.86 4.14 20.72
N TYR A 99 16.70 4.69 20.38
CA TYR A 99 16.48 5.45 19.14
C TYR A 99 16.26 6.93 19.43
N TYR A 100 16.97 7.79 18.70
CA TYR A 100 16.77 9.25 18.70
C TYR A 100 16.29 9.72 17.33
N PRO A 101 15.47 10.78 17.25
CA PRO A 101 15.10 11.36 15.96
C PRO A 101 16.32 11.83 15.16
N GLN A 102 16.27 11.64 13.85
CA GLN A 102 17.18 12.24 12.88
C GLN A 102 16.38 12.76 11.68
N THR A 103 16.90 13.79 11.00
CA THR A 103 16.20 14.42 9.88
C THR A 103 16.37 13.63 8.58
N GLY A 104 17.58 13.17 8.24
CA GLY A 104 17.82 12.35 7.05
C GLY A 104 17.18 12.90 5.76
N SER A 105 16.61 12.02 4.94
CA SER A 105 15.89 12.34 3.70
C SER A 105 14.43 12.78 3.93
N ARG A 106 14.04 13.16 5.16
CA ARG A 106 12.65 13.43 5.53
C ARG A 106 11.96 14.45 4.65
N ALA A 107 12.60 15.58 4.32
CA ALA A 107 12.00 16.60 3.48
C ALA A 107 11.61 16.07 2.09
N ILE A 108 12.51 15.30 1.46
CA ILE A 108 12.28 14.70 0.14
C ILE A 108 11.24 13.58 0.23
N PHE A 109 11.34 12.73 1.25
CA PHE A 109 10.37 11.67 1.51
C PHE A 109 8.95 12.22 1.65
N MET A 110 8.77 13.26 2.48
CA MET A 110 7.47 13.90 2.68
C MET A 110 6.99 14.63 1.42
N GLY A 111 7.88 15.25 0.65
CA GLY A 111 7.54 15.86 -0.64
C GLY A 111 7.05 14.85 -1.68
N VAL A 112 7.71 13.68 -1.76
CA VAL A 112 7.30 12.59 -2.65
C VAL A 112 5.93 12.06 -2.25
N LEU A 113 5.69 11.80 -0.96
CA LEU A 113 4.37 11.35 -0.48
C LEU A 113 3.29 12.43 -0.66
N ALA A 114 3.60 13.70 -0.42
CA ALA A 114 2.68 14.79 -0.70
C ALA A 114 2.25 14.84 -2.17
N SER A 115 3.16 14.48 -3.08
CA SER A 115 2.90 14.47 -4.53
C SER A 115 2.40 13.13 -5.06
N ALA A 116 2.34 12.10 -4.20
CA ALA A 116 1.86 10.78 -4.57
C ALA A 116 0.34 10.70 -4.59
N ILE A 117 -0.20 9.95 -5.55
CA ILE A 117 -1.63 9.71 -5.76
C ILE A 117 -1.84 8.20 -5.94
N PRO A 118 -2.77 7.58 -5.21
CA PRO A 118 -3.12 6.19 -5.44
C PRO A 118 -3.63 5.98 -6.88
N ALA A 119 -2.91 5.16 -7.64
CA ALA A 119 -3.16 4.90 -9.06
C ALA A 119 -3.94 3.58 -9.29
N GLY A 120 -3.77 2.61 -8.38
CA GLY A 120 -4.44 1.31 -8.45
C GLY A 120 -4.07 0.40 -7.28
N GLN A 121 -4.67 -0.79 -7.24
CA GLN A 121 -4.43 -1.80 -6.21
C GLN A 121 -3.78 -3.05 -6.82
N GLY A 122 -2.67 -3.52 -6.24
CA GLY A 122 -1.96 -4.73 -6.68
C GLY A 122 -2.38 -6.02 -5.96
N GLY A 123 -3.48 -6.00 -5.21
CA GLY A 123 -3.95 -7.15 -4.41
C GLY A 123 -3.24 -7.27 -3.06
N VAL A 124 -3.40 -8.43 -2.42
CA VAL A 124 -2.74 -8.74 -1.14
C VAL A 124 -1.25 -8.99 -1.39
N TYR A 125 -0.40 -8.35 -0.61
CA TYR A 125 1.03 -8.55 -0.66
C TYR A 125 1.39 -9.93 -0.09
N PRO A 126 2.12 -10.77 -0.85
CA PRO A 126 2.53 -12.09 -0.39
C PRO A 126 3.71 -11.96 0.56
N GLU A 127 3.47 -11.56 1.81
CA GLU A 127 4.52 -11.53 2.83
C GLU A 127 5.02 -12.96 3.10
N THR A 128 6.33 -13.15 2.98
CA THR A 128 6.99 -14.45 3.13
C THR A 128 7.96 -14.49 4.31
N THR A 129 8.17 -13.36 4.99
CA THR A 129 9.12 -13.26 6.10
C THR A 129 8.46 -13.74 7.39
N PRO A 130 8.87 -14.89 7.97
CA PRO A 130 8.18 -15.45 9.14
C PRO A 130 8.27 -14.58 10.39
N ALA A 131 9.29 -13.72 10.48
CA ALA A 131 9.48 -12.80 11.60
C ALA A 131 8.50 -11.60 11.57
N LEU A 132 7.82 -11.36 10.46
CA LEU A 132 6.84 -10.28 10.32
C LEU A 132 5.44 -10.85 10.55
N ASP A 133 4.98 -10.86 11.81
CA ASP A 133 3.62 -11.27 12.16
C ASP A 133 2.64 -10.12 11.96
N VAL A 134 2.43 -9.77 10.69
CA VAL A 134 1.48 -8.72 10.29
C VAL A 134 0.33 -9.34 9.52
N GLY A 135 -0.87 -8.81 9.73
CA GLY A 135 -2.03 -9.18 8.93
C GLY A 135 -1.84 -8.84 7.44
N PRO A 136 -2.76 -9.31 6.57
CA PRO A 136 -2.64 -9.09 5.13
C PRO A 136 -2.57 -7.61 4.79
N LEU A 137 -1.50 -7.22 4.10
CA LEU A 137 -1.29 -5.86 3.61
C LEU A 137 -1.70 -5.78 2.13
N THR A 138 -2.27 -4.65 1.74
CA THR A 138 -2.70 -4.41 0.36
C THR A 138 -1.65 -3.59 -0.38
N VAL A 139 -1.31 -3.96 -1.60
CA VAL A 139 -0.44 -3.19 -2.50
C VAL A 139 -1.21 -2.01 -3.07
N TRP A 140 -0.75 -0.79 -2.80
CA TRP A 140 -1.28 0.46 -3.35
C TRP A 140 -0.27 1.06 -4.30
N TYR A 141 -0.53 0.97 -5.60
CA TYR A 141 0.32 1.60 -6.61
C TYR A 141 0.20 3.12 -6.52
N MET A 142 1.34 3.80 -6.55
CA MET A 142 1.43 5.24 -6.36
C MET A 142 1.96 5.90 -7.63
N HIS A 143 1.16 6.77 -8.23
CA HIS A 143 1.66 7.72 -9.20
C HIS A 143 2.32 8.87 -8.44
N VAL A 144 3.53 9.28 -8.83
CA VAL A 144 4.27 10.36 -8.17
C VAL A 144 4.51 11.46 -9.21
N ASP A 145 3.95 12.64 -8.96
CA ASP A 145 4.13 13.80 -9.82
C ASP A 145 5.11 14.81 -9.17
N VAL A 146 6.41 14.59 -9.36
CA VAL A 146 7.47 15.47 -8.81
C VAL A 146 8.37 16.06 -9.90
N GLY A 147 7.81 16.27 -11.09
CA GLY A 147 8.48 16.96 -12.21
C GLY A 147 9.49 16.10 -12.99
N ASP A 148 10.21 16.74 -13.92
CA ASP A 148 11.02 16.07 -14.94
C ASP A 148 12.11 15.15 -14.39
N MET A 149 12.71 15.52 -13.25
CA MET A 149 13.75 14.71 -12.61
C MET A 149 13.19 13.37 -12.11
N ALA A 150 11.95 13.35 -11.62
CA ALA A 150 11.25 12.10 -11.28
C ALA A 150 11.06 11.23 -12.51
N ASN A 151 10.67 11.86 -13.63
CA ASN A 151 10.44 11.17 -14.89
C ASN A 151 11.72 10.51 -15.41
N THR A 152 12.89 11.11 -15.22
CA THR A 152 14.18 10.47 -15.54
C THR A 152 14.34 9.13 -14.82
N TYR A 153 14.07 9.08 -13.52
CA TYR A 153 14.16 7.85 -12.75
C TYR A 153 13.06 6.84 -13.13
N LEU A 154 11.82 7.30 -13.21
CA LEU A 154 10.65 6.44 -13.46
C LEU A 154 10.66 5.84 -14.87
N LEU A 155 11.15 6.58 -15.87
CA LEU A 155 11.25 6.09 -17.24
C LEU A 155 12.54 5.32 -17.53
N SER A 156 13.43 5.19 -16.54
CA SER A 156 14.69 4.46 -16.70
C SER A 156 14.44 2.95 -16.82
N PRO A 157 14.94 2.28 -17.88
CA PRO A 157 14.87 0.83 -18.00
C PRO A 157 15.74 0.11 -16.97
N ASP A 158 16.67 0.81 -16.31
CA ASP A 158 17.50 0.27 -15.23
C ASP A 158 16.72 0.07 -13.93
N HIS A 159 15.56 0.72 -13.80
CA HIS A 159 14.71 0.70 -12.61
C HIS A 159 13.34 0.08 -12.85
N PHE A 160 12.82 0.16 -14.10
CA PHE A 160 11.49 -0.32 -14.44
C PHE A 160 11.44 -1.13 -15.75
N THR A 161 10.59 -2.15 -15.80
CA THR A 161 10.56 -3.13 -16.91
C THR A 161 9.14 -3.53 -17.37
N PRO A 162 8.45 -2.72 -18.19
CA PRO A 162 8.59 -1.26 -18.35
C PRO A 162 7.84 -0.51 -17.25
N TYR A 163 8.05 0.81 -17.15
CA TYR A 163 7.24 1.66 -16.28
C TYR A 163 5.80 1.75 -16.77
N ARG A 164 4.91 0.99 -16.13
CA ARG A 164 3.47 0.97 -16.43
C ARG A 164 2.69 0.53 -15.20
N LEU A 165 1.48 1.07 -15.05
CA LEU A 165 0.58 0.62 -14.00
C LEU A 165 0.18 -0.86 -14.25
N PRO A 166 0.42 -1.78 -13.29
CA PRO A 166 0.04 -3.17 -13.46
C PRO A 166 -1.48 -3.37 -13.44
N PRO A 167 -1.99 -4.52 -13.95
CA PRO A 167 -3.41 -4.84 -13.88
C PRO A 167 -3.95 -4.84 -12.44
N PRO A 168 -5.22 -4.46 -12.22
CA PRO A 168 -5.84 -4.51 -10.89
C PRO A 168 -5.73 -5.89 -10.24
N GLY A 169 -5.42 -5.92 -8.95
CA GLY A 169 -5.28 -7.15 -8.18
C GLY A 169 -3.98 -7.91 -8.41
N LYS A 170 -3.06 -7.39 -9.25
CA LYS A 170 -1.79 -8.05 -9.56
C LYS A 170 -0.60 -7.22 -9.07
N LEU A 171 0.24 -7.85 -8.26
CA LEU A 171 1.56 -7.32 -7.90
C LEU A 171 2.56 -7.59 -9.03
N GLU A 172 3.20 -6.54 -9.55
CA GLU A 172 4.36 -6.64 -10.45
C GLU A 172 5.50 -5.80 -9.87
N ARG A 173 6.67 -6.43 -9.66
CA ARG A 173 7.89 -5.76 -9.19
C ARG A 173 8.58 -5.07 -10.36
N ASN A 174 9.30 -4.00 -10.07
CA ASN A 174 10.00 -3.17 -11.05
C ASN A 174 9.05 -2.67 -12.16
N ALA A 175 7.76 -2.51 -11.88
CA ALA A 175 6.79 -2.02 -12.86
C ALA A 175 6.24 -0.65 -12.48
N TYR A 176 6.00 -0.43 -11.18
CA TYR A 176 5.42 0.81 -10.67
C TYR A 176 5.70 0.96 -9.16
N PRO A 177 5.95 2.17 -8.65
CA PRO A 177 6.08 2.42 -7.22
C PRO A 177 4.81 2.04 -6.46
N PHE A 178 4.95 1.48 -5.25
CA PHE A 178 3.81 1.18 -4.39
C PHE A 178 4.12 1.34 -2.90
N LEU A 179 3.04 1.48 -2.12
CA LEU A 179 2.99 1.35 -0.66
C LEU A 179 2.29 0.04 -0.30
N LEU A 180 2.62 -0.52 0.87
CA LEU A 180 1.86 -1.57 1.50
C LEU A 180 0.97 -0.93 2.56
N MET A 181 -0.35 -1.13 2.47
CA MET A 181 -1.33 -0.49 3.34
C MET A 181 -2.18 -1.56 4.05
N ASP A 182 -2.31 -1.46 5.37
CA ASP A 182 -3.38 -2.14 6.10
C ASP A 182 -4.68 -1.34 5.94
N THR A 183 -5.73 -2.00 5.49
CA THR A 183 -7.03 -1.40 5.13
C THR A 183 -8.19 -1.89 6.00
N ARG A 184 -7.93 -2.78 6.98
CA ARG A 184 -8.96 -3.58 7.67
C ARG A 184 -9.83 -2.82 8.67
N GLU A 185 -9.30 -1.76 9.31
CA GLU A 185 -9.92 -1.12 10.48
C GLU A 185 -10.30 0.35 10.23
N GLY A 186 -10.60 0.69 8.97
CA GLY A 186 -11.04 2.04 8.57
C GLY A 186 -9.90 3.05 8.42
N ALA A 187 -9.03 3.17 9.43
CA ALA A 187 -7.81 3.98 9.33
C ALA A 187 -6.73 3.22 8.55
N LEU A 188 -6.20 3.86 7.51
CA LEU A 188 -5.06 3.32 6.78
C LEU A 188 -3.81 3.32 7.66
N ARG A 189 -3.02 2.25 7.59
CA ARG A 189 -1.70 2.19 8.22
C ARG A 189 -0.66 1.71 7.22
N LEU A 190 0.51 2.32 7.25
CA LEU A 190 1.64 1.93 6.41
C LEU A 190 2.25 0.63 6.93
N GLY A 191 2.21 -0.41 6.10
CA GLY A 191 2.89 -1.67 6.34
C GLY A 191 4.28 -1.77 5.69
N GLY A 192 4.59 -0.88 4.74
CA GLY A 192 5.87 -0.90 4.03
C GLY A 192 5.92 -0.02 2.80
N ILE A 193 7.13 0.19 2.29
CA ILE A 193 7.41 0.99 1.10
C ILE A 193 8.17 0.10 0.11
N SER A 194 7.77 0.15 -1.16
CA SER A 194 8.47 -0.56 -2.23
C SER A 194 9.89 -0.03 -2.43
N SER A 195 10.80 -0.90 -2.88
CA SER A 195 12.15 -0.48 -3.30
C SER A 195 12.11 0.52 -4.44
N GLU A 196 11.09 0.43 -5.28
CA GLU A 196 10.83 1.28 -6.44
C GLU A 196 10.56 2.72 -5.99
N LEU A 197 9.70 2.91 -4.98
CA LEU A 197 9.42 4.22 -4.40
C LEU A 197 10.60 4.75 -3.59
N TRP A 198 11.23 3.89 -2.78
CA TRP A 198 12.39 4.30 -1.99
C TRP A 198 13.58 4.72 -2.87
N GLY A 199 13.84 3.99 -3.96
CA GLY A 199 14.88 4.34 -4.92
C GLY A 199 14.63 5.70 -5.57
N LEU A 200 13.38 6.05 -5.89
CA LEU A 200 13.03 7.41 -6.34
C LEU A 200 13.37 8.46 -5.29
N ILE A 201 13.03 8.22 -4.02
CA ILE A 201 13.33 9.15 -2.91
C ILE A 201 14.83 9.35 -2.75
N VAL A 202 15.61 8.27 -2.80
CA VAL A 202 17.08 8.33 -2.72
C VAL A 202 17.66 9.08 -3.92
N TYR A 203 17.16 8.81 -5.12
CA TYR A 203 17.58 9.51 -6.34
C TYR A 203 17.36 11.01 -6.24
N LEU A 204 16.16 11.43 -5.84
CA LEU A 204 15.81 12.85 -5.66
C LEU A 204 16.60 13.49 -4.51
N HIS A 205 16.84 12.77 -3.42
CA HIS A 205 17.64 13.26 -2.32
C HIS A 205 19.08 13.54 -2.74
N ASN A 206 19.71 12.61 -3.46
CA ASN A 206 21.07 12.77 -3.94
C ASN A 206 21.20 13.89 -4.98
N ALA A 207 20.16 14.14 -5.78
CA ALA A 207 20.13 15.22 -6.75
C ALA A 207 19.93 16.61 -6.12
N ALA A 208 19.48 16.67 -4.86
CA ALA A 208 19.26 17.91 -4.11
C ALA A 208 20.46 18.31 -3.21
N LEU A 209 21.50 17.46 -3.13
CA LEU A 209 22.76 17.72 -2.44
C LEU A 209 23.77 18.41 -3.37
#